data_AF-A0A0J9VYU9-F1
#
_entry.id   AF-A0A0J9VYU9-F1
#
_cell.length_a   1.000
_cell.length_b   1.000
_cell.length_c   1.000
_cell.angle_alpha   90.00
_cell.angle_beta   90.00
_cell.angle_gamma   90.00
#
_symmetry.space_group_name_H-M   'P 1'
#
loop_
_entity.id
_entity.type
_entity.pdbx_description
1 polymer ?
#
loop_
_entity_poly.entity_id
_entity_poly.type
_entity_poly.pdbx_seq_one_letter_code
_entity_poly.pdbx_strand_id
1 'polypeptide(L)'
;MGSPAPPILLQLPQEIQNDIYSVFEADDIKNLRVTCSAFHEALPLHFDRVFISANSLNIDVFNEIASHETFRHQVSEIIWDDARLRMGPELEQERQEYEEDGNDPEDAAAENRVTVTQATHGRLWQPLYRTPMVRAFPPGFDYPLPQAWPSFDDEKLIDALPWVSEDGNDPYQNTYGAECTAEAYRAKWCGFRLVTRALVECEDRTITELVIGVNKIQSGLNCRIFDQRSTEYDDFVAFLKRPGFRYLGLHLFTGLLEDNDWVSYNTGHLHDALAQATDLEHFSLRTSMEVSHGAPQQLVPDVEGHVFPVRTIFPIDHWPHLRHFGI
;
A
#
# COMPACT_ATOMS: atom_id res chain seq x y z
N MET A 1 -38.53 25.35 -24.31
CA MET A 1 -38.68 24.29 -23.30
C MET A 1 -38.20 24.88 -21.99
N GLY A 2 -39.02 24.93 -20.94
CA GLY A 2 -38.62 25.52 -19.65
C GLY A 2 -37.62 24.63 -18.93
N SER A 3 -36.63 25.22 -18.28
CA SER A 3 -35.66 24.48 -17.45
C SER A 3 -36.40 23.65 -16.40
N PRO A 4 -35.99 22.39 -16.15
CA PRO A 4 -36.63 21.56 -15.14
C PRO A 4 -36.57 22.24 -13.76
N ALA A 5 -37.64 22.08 -12.97
CA ALA A 5 -37.67 22.61 -11.61
C ALA A 5 -36.52 22.01 -10.78
N PRO A 6 -35.82 22.83 -9.96
CA PRO A 6 -34.70 22.33 -9.17
C PRO A 6 -35.16 21.24 -8.19
N PRO A 7 -34.32 20.25 -7.87
CA PRO A 7 -34.61 19.23 -6.87
C PRO A 7 -35.08 19.84 -5.55
N ILE A 8 -36.05 19.18 -4.88
CA ILE A 8 -36.63 19.64 -3.61
C ILE A 8 -35.55 19.91 -2.55
N LEU A 9 -34.50 19.08 -2.51
CA LEU A 9 -33.38 19.25 -1.57
C LEU A 9 -32.68 20.61 -1.75
N LEU A 10 -32.52 21.09 -2.99
CA LEU A 10 -31.90 22.39 -3.29
C LEU A 10 -32.85 23.58 -3.05
N GLN A 11 -34.12 23.31 -2.75
CA GLN A 11 -35.10 24.34 -2.38
C GLN A 11 -35.15 24.58 -0.86
N LEU A 12 -34.46 23.75 -0.06
CA LEU A 12 -34.36 23.92 1.39
C LEU A 12 -33.41 25.07 1.74
N PRO A 13 -33.54 25.71 2.93
CA PRO A 13 -32.56 26.66 3.42
C PRO A 13 -31.15 26.05 3.49
N GLN A 14 -30.11 26.87 3.25
CA GLN A 14 -28.71 26.41 3.23
C GLN A 14 -28.29 25.69 4.52
N GLU A 15 -28.82 26.12 5.67
CA GLU A 15 -28.57 25.50 6.98
C GLU A 15 -29.02 24.03 7.00
N ILE A 16 -30.23 23.77 6.51
CA ILE A 16 -30.79 22.40 6.42
C ILE A 16 -30.06 21.57 5.38
N GLN A 17 -29.65 22.20 4.27
CA GLN A 17 -28.82 21.51 3.28
C GLN A 17 -27.48 21.08 3.87
N ASN A 18 -26.79 21.98 4.60
CA ASN A 18 -25.50 21.68 5.24
C ASN A 18 -25.64 20.58 6.30
N ASP A 19 -26.71 20.61 7.11
CA ASP A 19 -26.99 19.56 8.09
C ASP A 19 -27.20 18.20 7.41
N ILE A 20 -27.95 18.16 6.30
CA ILE A 20 -28.14 16.93 5.53
C ILE A 20 -26.81 16.45 4.92
N TYR A 21 -26.04 17.36 4.32
CA TYR A 21 -24.75 17.02 3.72
C TYR A 21 -23.71 16.56 4.74
N SER A 22 -23.80 17.01 5.99
CA SER A 22 -22.90 16.58 7.07
C SER A 22 -23.04 15.10 7.45
N VAL A 23 -24.17 14.48 7.10
CA VAL A 23 -24.45 13.06 7.38
C VAL A 23 -24.11 12.16 6.19
N PHE A 24 -23.88 12.75 5.01
CA PHE A 24 -23.58 12.00 3.81
C PHE A 24 -22.12 11.55 3.77
N GLU A 25 -21.92 10.28 3.43
CA GLU A 25 -20.59 9.79 3.06
C GLU A 25 -20.21 10.36 1.69
N ALA A 26 -18.92 10.36 1.37
CA ALA A 26 -18.42 10.83 0.07
C ALA A 26 -19.10 10.09 -1.12
N ASP A 27 -19.50 8.84 -0.92
CA ASP A 27 -20.25 8.04 -1.90
C ASP A 27 -21.67 8.58 -2.15
N ASP A 28 -22.36 9.04 -1.11
CA ASP A 28 -23.71 9.60 -1.23
C ASP A 28 -23.70 10.90 -2.03
N ILE A 29 -22.71 11.77 -1.79
CA ILE A 29 -22.52 13.01 -2.55
C ILE A 29 -22.27 12.70 -4.04
N LYS A 30 -21.39 11.74 -4.35
CA LYS A 30 -21.14 11.31 -5.73
C LYS A 30 -22.40 10.76 -6.40
N ASN A 31 -23.15 9.93 -5.68
CA ASN A 31 -24.40 9.36 -6.18
C ASN A 31 -25.46 10.44 -6.43
N LEU A 32 -25.60 11.44 -5.55
CA LEU A 32 -26.53 12.55 -5.77
C LEU A 32 -26.14 13.38 -6.98
N ARG A 33 -24.84 13.66 -7.17
CA ARG A 33 -24.34 14.42 -8.32
C ARG A 33 -24.66 13.77 -9.68
N VAL A 34 -24.78 12.45 -9.75
CA VAL A 34 -25.12 11.75 -11.02
C VAL A 34 -26.63 11.70 -11.30
N THR A 35 -27.48 12.06 -10.33
CA THR A 35 -28.95 12.01 -10.54
C THR A 35 -29.48 13.14 -11.42
N CYS A 36 -28.91 14.35 -11.32
CA CYS A 36 -29.29 15.48 -12.16
C CYS A 36 -28.22 16.58 -12.20
N SER A 37 -28.28 17.44 -13.24
CA SER A 37 -27.34 18.55 -13.42
C SER A 37 -27.39 19.58 -12.29
N ALA A 38 -28.54 19.81 -11.67
CA ALA A 38 -28.66 20.75 -10.56
C ALA A 38 -27.88 20.30 -9.33
N PHE A 39 -27.91 19.00 -8.99
CA PHE A 39 -27.06 18.45 -7.92
C PHE A 39 -25.60 18.39 -8.31
N HIS A 40 -25.30 18.10 -9.58
CA HIS A 40 -23.94 18.15 -10.10
C HIS A 40 -23.28 19.52 -9.87
N GLU A 41 -24.03 20.61 -10.08
CA GLU A 41 -23.54 21.98 -9.89
C GLU A 41 -23.54 22.41 -8.41
N ALA A 42 -24.54 21.99 -7.63
CA ALA A 42 -24.73 22.50 -6.27
C ALA A 42 -23.89 21.79 -5.19
N LEU A 43 -23.61 20.49 -5.35
CA LEU A 43 -22.91 19.70 -4.33
C LEU A 43 -21.41 19.72 -4.57
N PRO A 44 -20.55 20.17 -3.64
CA PRO A 44 -19.11 20.15 -3.86
C PRO A 44 -18.57 18.71 -3.91
N LEU A 45 -17.55 18.47 -4.74
CA LEU A 45 -16.74 17.26 -4.68
C LEU A 45 -15.59 17.49 -3.69
N HIS A 46 -15.36 16.51 -2.83
CA HIS A 46 -14.24 16.48 -1.89
C HIS A 46 -13.39 15.24 -2.15
N PHE A 47 -12.07 15.41 -2.15
CA PHE A 47 -11.12 14.32 -2.38
C PHE A 47 -10.08 14.29 -1.26
N ASP A 48 -10.36 13.60 -0.15
CA ASP A 48 -9.37 13.37 0.91
C ASP A 48 -8.27 12.40 0.43
N ARG A 49 -8.67 11.39 -0.34
CA ARG A 49 -7.80 10.30 -0.78
C ARG A 49 -7.91 10.12 -2.30
N VAL A 50 -6.75 10.01 -2.96
CA VAL A 50 -6.69 9.79 -4.41
C VAL A 50 -5.94 8.51 -4.71
N PHE A 51 -6.55 7.67 -5.54
CA PHE A 51 -5.99 6.40 -5.97
C PHE A 51 -5.31 6.54 -7.32
N ILE A 52 -4.08 6.06 -7.41
CA ILE A 52 -3.26 6.05 -8.62
C ILE A 52 -2.87 4.60 -8.91
N SER A 53 -2.75 4.25 -10.18
CA SER A 53 -2.22 2.94 -10.62
C SER A 53 -1.46 3.15 -11.92
N ALA A 54 -0.84 2.09 -12.44
CA ALA A 54 -0.22 2.12 -13.77
C ALA A 54 -1.21 2.31 -14.95
N ASN A 55 -2.53 2.30 -14.72
CA ASN A 55 -3.54 2.58 -15.75
C ASN A 55 -3.50 4.06 -16.18
N SER A 56 -3.41 4.32 -17.50
CA SER A 56 -3.33 5.68 -18.03
C SER A 56 -4.52 6.57 -17.67
N LEU A 57 -5.74 6.01 -17.59
CA LEU A 57 -6.92 6.76 -17.18
C LEU A 57 -6.84 7.18 -15.71
N ASN A 58 -6.29 6.33 -14.84
CA ASN A 58 -6.08 6.68 -13.43
C ASN A 58 -5.02 7.80 -13.31
N ILE A 59 -4.00 7.80 -14.16
CA ILE A 59 -3.00 8.86 -14.24
C ILE A 59 -3.63 10.18 -14.76
N ASP A 60 -4.46 10.11 -15.79
CA ASP A 60 -5.15 11.29 -16.33
C ASP A 60 -6.08 11.92 -15.28
N VAL A 61 -6.89 11.11 -14.59
CA VAL A 61 -7.75 11.56 -13.49
C VAL A 61 -6.93 12.19 -12.37
N PHE A 62 -5.81 11.57 -11.99
CA PHE A 62 -4.90 12.15 -10.99
C PHE A 62 -4.37 13.51 -11.43
N ASN A 63 -3.93 13.65 -12.68
CA ASN A 63 -3.43 14.92 -13.21
C ASN A 63 -4.52 16.01 -13.24
N GLU A 64 -5.76 15.66 -13.57
CA GLU A 64 -6.89 16.58 -13.49
C GLU A 64 -7.14 17.05 -12.05
N ILE A 65 -7.07 16.15 -11.06
CA ILE A 65 -7.20 16.51 -9.64
C ILE A 65 -6.03 17.42 -9.20
N ALA A 66 -4.79 17.05 -9.55
CA ALA A 66 -3.58 17.76 -9.16
C ALA A 66 -3.47 19.16 -9.79
N SER A 67 -4.00 19.36 -11.00
CA SER A 67 -4.04 20.65 -11.70
C SER A 67 -5.23 21.53 -11.30
N HIS A 68 -6.24 20.96 -10.62
CA HIS A 68 -7.43 21.71 -10.20
C HIS A 68 -7.16 22.56 -8.96
N GLU A 69 -7.42 23.87 -9.06
CA GLU A 69 -7.12 24.86 -8.02
C GLU A 69 -7.73 24.56 -6.65
N THR A 70 -8.90 23.91 -6.61
CA THR A 70 -9.58 23.55 -5.36
C THR A 70 -9.27 22.14 -4.89
N PHE A 71 -9.14 21.17 -5.81
CA PHE A 71 -9.14 19.75 -5.43
C PHE A 71 -7.76 19.31 -4.93
N ARG A 72 -6.69 19.84 -5.50
CA ARG A 72 -5.32 19.52 -5.08
C ARG A 72 -5.04 19.79 -3.61
N HIS A 73 -5.72 20.78 -3.01
CA HIS A 73 -5.53 21.17 -1.60
C HIS A 73 -6.40 20.37 -0.63
N GLN A 74 -7.34 19.56 -1.14
CA GLN A 74 -8.18 18.69 -0.32
C GLN A 74 -7.52 17.33 -0.03
N VAL A 75 -6.56 16.93 -0.88
CA VAL A 75 -5.93 15.62 -0.83
C VAL A 75 -4.97 15.55 0.36
N SER A 76 -5.27 14.66 1.31
CA SER A 76 -4.40 14.35 2.44
C SER A 76 -3.65 13.03 2.29
N GLU A 77 -4.11 12.14 1.40
CA GLU A 77 -3.46 10.86 1.12
C GLU A 77 -3.47 10.50 -0.37
N ILE A 78 -2.30 10.06 -0.85
CA ILE A 78 -2.14 9.43 -2.17
C ILE A 78 -1.94 7.94 -1.98
N ILE A 79 -2.80 7.13 -2.62
CA ILE A 79 -2.74 5.68 -2.56
C ILE A 79 -2.29 5.16 -3.93
N TRP A 80 -1.08 4.62 -3.98
CA TRP A 80 -0.57 3.91 -5.15
C TRP A 80 -0.99 2.44 -5.09
N ASP A 81 -1.83 2.06 -6.05
CA ASP A 81 -2.19 0.68 -6.33
C ASP A 81 -1.10 -0.01 -7.17
N ASP A 82 -0.33 -0.86 -6.51
CA ASP A 82 0.74 -1.63 -7.14
C ASP A 82 0.27 -2.96 -7.75
N ALA A 83 -1.05 -3.20 -7.73
CA ALA A 83 -1.63 -4.39 -8.35
C ALA A 83 -1.57 -4.29 -9.88
N ARG A 84 -1.22 -5.39 -10.56
CA ARG A 84 -0.98 -5.41 -12.01
C ARG A 84 -1.89 -6.38 -12.74
N LEU A 85 -2.60 -5.93 -13.77
CA LEU A 85 -3.34 -6.85 -14.63
C LEU A 85 -2.38 -7.79 -15.37
N ARG A 86 -2.61 -9.10 -15.26
CA ARG A 86 -1.79 -10.09 -15.96
C ARG A 86 -2.03 -10.06 -17.46
N MET A 87 -0.97 -10.38 -18.21
CA MET A 87 -1.03 -10.77 -19.61
C MET A 87 -0.79 -12.30 -19.69
N GLY A 88 -1.74 -13.12 -19.27
CA GLY A 88 -1.62 -14.59 -19.26
C GLY A 88 -2.85 -15.28 -18.66
N PRO A 89 -3.03 -16.60 -18.86
CA PRO A 89 -4.17 -17.33 -18.30
C PRO A 89 -4.13 -17.33 -16.77
N GLU A 90 -5.29 -17.14 -16.16
CA GLU A 90 -5.53 -17.25 -14.73
C GLU A 90 -5.35 -18.72 -14.30
N LEU A 91 -4.55 -18.98 -13.26
CA LEU A 91 -4.44 -20.31 -12.69
C LEU A 91 -5.55 -20.47 -11.65
N GLU A 92 -6.29 -21.58 -11.69
CA GLU A 92 -7.36 -21.89 -10.71
C GLU A 92 -6.87 -21.82 -9.24
N GLN A 93 -5.56 -21.94 -9.05
CA GLN A 93 -4.80 -21.97 -7.80
C GLN A 93 -4.68 -20.61 -7.10
N GLU A 94 -5.07 -19.51 -7.73
CA GLU A 94 -4.88 -18.15 -7.18
C GLU A 94 -6.17 -17.52 -6.64
N ARG A 95 -7.25 -18.32 -6.57
CA ARG A 95 -8.53 -17.93 -5.97
C ARG A 95 -8.43 -18.01 -4.44
N GLN A 96 -7.83 -17.00 -3.81
CA GLN A 96 -7.76 -16.93 -2.35
C GLN A 96 -9.10 -16.46 -1.74
N GLU A 97 -9.68 -17.28 -0.86
CA GLU A 97 -10.73 -16.88 0.08
C GLU A 97 -10.07 -16.25 1.32
N TYR A 98 -10.15 -14.93 1.45
CA TYR A 98 -9.57 -14.25 2.60
C TYR A 98 -10.43 -14.46 3.86
N GLU A 99 -9.82 -14.48 5.04
CA GLU A 99 -10.56 -14.43 6.32
C GLU A 99 -10.68 -12.97 6.79
N GLU A 100 -11.87 -12.58 7.27
CA GLU A 100 -12.13 -11.25 7.81
C GLU A 100 -11.58 -11.15 9.23
N ASP A 101 -10.53 -10.35 9.47
CA ASP A 101 -10.28 -9.80 10.80
C ASP A 101 -10.68 -8.32 10.84
N GLY A 102 -11.62 -8.03 11.72
CA GLY A 102 -12.51 -6.86 11.68
C GLY A 102 -11.94 -5.57 12.26
N ASN A 103 -10.64 -5.31 12.12
CA ASN A 103 -10.04 -4.04 12.54
C ASN A 103 -9.03 -3.55 11.50
N ASP A 104 -9.41 -2.55 10.71
CA ASP A 104 -8.46 -1.70 10.00
C ASP A 104 -7.84 -0.71 10.99
N PRO A 105 -6.52 -0.73 11.24
CA PRO A 105 -5.84 0.30 12.03
C PRO A 105 -5.68 1.63 11.26
N GLU A 106 -6.32 1.80 10.09
CA GLU A 106 -6.13 2.94 9.20
C GLU A 106 -7.09 4.12 9.43
N ASP A 107 -7.80 4.16 10.56
CA ASP A 107 -8.62 5.32 10.98
C ASP A 107 -7.79 6.46 11.63
N ALA A 108 -6.45 6.37 11.61
CA ALA A 108 -5.61 7.51 11.95
C ALA A 108 -5.73 8.56 10.84
N ALA A 109 -6.26 9.74 11.17
CA ALA A 109 -6.40 10.88 10.25
C ALA A 109 -5.07 11.12 9.50
N ALA A 110 -5.03 10.75 8.22
CA ALA A 110 -3.87 10.92 7.37
C ALA A 110 -3.66 12.41 7.08
N GLU A 111 -2.40 12.86 7.13
CA GLU A 111 -2.03 14.21 6.71
C GLU A 111 -0.72 14.14 5.93
N ASN A 112 -0.82 14.43 4.63
CA ASN A 112 0.25 14.31 3.64
C ASN A 112 0.90 12.92 3.64
N ARG A 113 0.06 11.90 3.47
CA ARG A 113 0.44 10.49 3.45
C ARG A 113 0.58 9.95 2.04
N VAL A 114 1.55 9.07 1.85
CA VAL A 114 1.60 8.19 0.68
C VAL A 114 1.51 6.74 1.13
N THR A 115 0.60 5.99 0.51
CA THR A 115 0.38 4.57 0.79
C THR A 115 0.64 3.77 -0.48
N VAL A 116 1.52 2.78 -0.41
CA VAL A 116 1.77 1.82 -1.50
C VAL A 116 1.13 0.50 -1.13
N THR A 117 0.12 0.08 -1.88
CA THR A 117 -0.70 -1.09 -1.57
C THR A 117 -1.02 -1.86 -2.83
N GLN A 118 -1.15 -3.18 -2.71
CA GLN A 118 -1.58 -4.06 -3.80
C GLN A 118 -3.06 -4.46 -3.69
N ALA A 119 -3.72 -4.09 -2.59
CA ALA A 119 -5.06 -4.56 -2.28
C ALA A 119 -6.13 -3.55 -2.65
N THR A 120 -5.83 -2.58 -3.52
CA THR A 120 -6.80 -1.53 -3.84
C THR A 120 -8.11 -2.10 -4.39
N HIS A 121 -7.98 -3.17 -5.18
CA HIS A 121 -9.10 -3.92 -5.76
C HIS A 121 -9.76 -4.94 -4.83
N GLY A 122 -9.27 -5.13 -3.59
CA GLY A 122 -9.79 -6.10 -2.62
C GLY A 122 -10.11 -7.47 -3.21
N ARG A 123 -11.30 -8.00 -2.89
CA ARG A 123 -11.81 -9.26 -3.47
C ARG A 123 -12.69 -8.98 -4.69
N LEU A 124 -12.81 -9.98 -5.57
CA LEU A 124 -13.85 -10.00 -6.60
C LEU A 124 -15.22 -9.76 -5.91
N TRP A 125 -15.98 -8.76 -6.37
CA TRP A 125 -17.26 -8.31 -5.80
C TRP A 125 -17.21 -7.57 -4.44
N GLN A 126 -16.04 -7.44 -3.82
CA GLN A 126 -15.83 -6.70 -2.56
C GLN A 126 -14.48 -5.95 -2.59
N PRO A 127 -14.37 -4.88 -3.39
CA PRO A 127 -13.14 -4.13 -3.44
C PRO A 127 -12.87 -3.43 -2.11
N LEU A 128 -11.63 -3.52 -1.62
CA LEU A 128 -11.20 -2.92 -0.36
C LEU A 128 -11.36 -1.40 -0.40
N TYR A 129 -11.14 -0.82 -1.58
CA TYR A 129 -11.44 0.56 -1.89
C TYR A 129 -12.33 0.61 -3.13
N ARG A 130 -13.44 1.37 -3.07
CA ARG A 130 -14.42 1.49 -4.16
C ARG A 130 -13.84 2.28 -5.34
N THR A 131 -12.97 1.67 -6.15
CA THR A 131 -12.46 2.29 -7.38
C THR A 131 -13.50 2.25 -8.50
N PRO A 132 -13.55 3.25 -9.39
CA PRO A 132 -14.57 3.33 -10.45
C PRO A 132 -14.59 2.13 -11.41
N MET A 133 -13.46 1.45 -11.61
CA MET A 133 -13.33 0.42 -12.65
C MET A 133 -14.14 -0.85 -12.36
N VAL A 134 -14.27 -1.28 -11.10
CA VAL A 134 -14.98 -2.53 -10.75
C VAL A 134 -16.50 -2.41 -10.97
N ARG A 135 -17.05 -1.19 -10.92
CA ARG A 135 -18.50 -0.94 -11.08
C ARG A 135 -19.00 -0.86 -12.52
N ALA A 136 -18.09 -0.74 -13.49
CA ALA A 136 -18.45 -0.57 -14.90
C ALA A 136 -18.66 -1.90 -15.65
N PHE A 137 -18.37 -3.04 -15.02
CA PHE A 137 -18.45 -4.33 -15.69
C PHE A 137 -19.90 -4.82 -15.82
N PRO A 138 -20.31 -5.27 -17.03
CA PRO A 138 -21.64 -5.83 -17.22
C PRO A 138 -21.80 -7.15 -16.43
N PRO A 139 -23.03 -7.51 -16.02
CA PRO A 139 -23.29 -8.79 -15.35
C PRO A 139 -22.73 -9.97 -16.16
N GLY A 140 -21.92 -10.83 -15.51
CA GLY A 140 -21.29 -11.99 -16.15
C GLY A 140 -19.94 -11.70 -16.84
N PHE A 141 -19.41 -10.49 -16.73
CA PHE A 141 -18.05 -10.18 -17.17
C PHE A 141 -17.03 -10.68 -16.15
N ASP A 142 -16.18 -11.61 -16.57
CA ASP A 142 -15.09 -12.14 -15.75
C ASP A 142 -13.90 -11.18 -15.86
N TYR A 143 -13.69 -10.36 -14.82
CA TYR A 143 -12.56 -9.44 -14.74
C TYR A 143 -11.41 -10.14 -14.01
N PRO A 144 -10.25 -10.34 -14.65
CA PRO A 144 -9.11 -10.96 -13.98
C PRO A 144 -8.67 -10.07 -12.83
N LEU A 145 -8.51 -10.65 -11.64
CA LEU A 145 -7.98 -9.92 -10.50
C LEU A 145 -6.56 -9.45 -10.82
N PRO A 146 -6.22 -8.18 -10.54
CA PRO A 146 -4.84 -7.74 -10.68
C PRO A 146 -3.91 -8.57 -9.78
N GLN A 147 -2.77 -8.98 -10.33
CA GLN A 147 -1.71 -9.67 -9.62
C GLN A 147 -1.12 -8.74 -8.55
N ALA A 148 -1.24 -9.18 -7.30
CA ALA A 148 -0.58 -8.60 -6.15
C ALA A 148 0.92 -8.97 -6.12
N TRP A 149 1.68 -8.36 -5.22
CA TRP A 149 3.00 -8.84 -4.78
C TRP A 149 2.91 -10.30 -4.34
N PRO A 150 4.05 -11.01 -4.32
CA PRO A 150 4.13 -12.33 -3.70
C PRO A 150 3.51 -12.31 -2.31
N SER A 151 2.61 -13.26 -2.09
CA SER A 151 1.95 -13.53 -0.82
C SER A 151 2.14 -15.00 -0.48
N PHE A 152 1.97 -15.35 0.80
CA PHE A 152 1.81 -16.74 1.15
C PHE A 152 0.56 -17.33 0.47
N ASP A 153 0.68 -18.60 0.09
CA ASP A 153 -0.36 -19.46 -0.45
C ASP A 153 -0.23 -20.82 0.23
N ASP A 154 -1.32 -21.34 0.78
CA ASP A 154 -1.37 -22.60 1.52
C ASP A 154 -0.95 -23.80 0.64
N GLU A 155 -1.06 -23.66 -0.69
CA GLU A 155 -0.64 -24.71 -1.64
C GLU A 155 0.85 -24.62 -2.02
N LYS A 156 1.49 -23.46 -1.87
CA LYS A 156 2.89 -23.26 -2.26
C LYS A 156 3.58 -22.22 -1.38
N LEU A 157 4.55 -22.69 -0.59
CA LEU A 157 5.48 -21.80 0.12
C LEU A 157 6.27 -20.97 -0.91
N ILE A 158 6.03 -19.66 -0.93
CA ILE A 158 6.78 -18.71 -1.74
C ILE A 158 7.83 -18.06 -0.84
N ASP A 159 9.10 -18.27 -1.16
CA ASP A 159 10.20 -17.65 -0.44
C ASP A 159 10.47 -16.20 -0.91
N ALA A 160 11.00 -15.38 -0.03
CA ALA A 160 11.55 -14.07 -0.33
C ALA A 160 12.97 -14.24 -0.90
N LEU A 161 13.10 -14.10 -2.21
CA LEU A 161 14.40 -14.20 -2.89
C LEU A 161 15.23 -12.93 -2.66
N PRO A 162 16.57 -13.02 -2.72
CA PRO A 162 17.47 -11.87 -2.56
C PRO A 162 17.04 -10.69 -3.44
N TRP A 163 16.95 -9.49 -2.87
CA TRP A 163 16.63 -8.30 -3.66
C TRP A 163 17.69 -8.00 -4.71
N VAL A 164 18.95 -8.24 -4.35
CA VAL A 164 20.10 -8.26 -5.24
C VAL A 164 20.83 -9.58 -4.99
N SER A 165 21.11 -10.33 -6.05
CA SER A 165 21.77 -11.64 -5.98
C SER A 165 23.20 -11.56 -6.53
N GLU A 166 24.16 -12.15 -5.82
CA GLU A 166 25.52 -12.37 -6.31
C GLU A 166 25.59 -13.50 -7.36
N ASP A 167 24.65 -14.45 -7.30
CA ASP A 167 24.51 -15.60 -8.21
C ASP A 167 23.80 -15.24 -9.52
N GLY A 168 23.72 -13.95 -9.86
CA GLY A 168 23.05 -13.49 -11.08
C GLY A 168 21.55 -13.82 -11.06
N ASN A 169 21.05 -14.45 -12.13
CA ASN A 169 19.61 -14.71 -12.28
C ASN A 169 19.15 -16.06 -11.69
N ASP A 170 20.08 -16.91 -11.27
CA ASP A 170 19.82 -18.29 -10.87
C ASP A 170 18.71 -18.44 -9.81
N PRO A 171 18.70 -17.69 -8.68
CA PRO A 171 17.64 -17.87 -7.67
C PRO A 171 16.25 -17.52 -8.19
N TYR A 172 16.14 -16.50 -9.05
CA TYR A 172 14.88 -16.09 -9.65
C TYR A 172 14.41 -17.10 -10.70
N GLN A 173 15.33 -17.61 -11.51
CA GLN A 173 15.01 -18.59 -12.55
C GLN A 173 14.56 -19.94 -11.97
N ASN A 174 15.20 -20.37 -10.88
CA ASN A 174 14.85 -21.60 -10.18
C ASN A 174 13.43 -21.56 -9.60
N THR A 175 12.97 -20.39 -9.18
CA THR A 175 11.66 -20.22 -8.50
C THR A 175 10.54 -19.85 -9.46
N TYR A 176 10.82 -18.95 -10.41
CA TYR A 176 9.83 -18.32 -11.29
C TYR A 176 9.96 -18.69 -12.77
N GLY A 177 10.91 -19.56 -13.14
CA GLY A 177 11.12 -20.01 -14.52
C GLY A 177 12.29 -19.33 -15.22
N ALA A 178 12.82 -19.96 -16.26
CA ALA A 178 14.08 -19.57 -16.92
C ALA A 178 14.08 -18.13 -17.49
N GLU A 179 12.90 -17.58 -17.79
CA GLU A 179 12.69 -16.21 -18.27
C GLU A 179 12.71 -15.15 -17.16
N CYS A 180 12.65 -15.55 -15.88
CA CYS A 180 12.62 -14.61 -14.77
C CYS A 180 14.03 -14.08 -14.49
N THR A 181 14.23 -12.79 -14.77
CA THR A 181 15.46 -12.07 -14.39
C THR A 181 15.31 -11.42 -13.02
N ALA A 182 16.43 -11.02 -12.41
CA ALA A 182 16.43 -10.20 -11.20
C ALA A 182 15.54 -8.96 -11.33
N GLU A 183 15.51 -8.35 -12.52
CA GLU A 183 14.66 -7.19 -12.76
C GLU A 183 13.19 -7.53 -12.93
N ALA A 184 12.87 -8.65 -13.59
CA ALA A 184 11.49 -9.14 -13.65
C ALA A 184 10.96 -9.49 -12.25
N TYR A 185 11.82 -9.99 -11.36
CA TYR A 185 11.47 -10.25 -9.97
C TYR A 185 11.21 -8.95 -9.19
N ARG A 186 12.14 -7.99 -9.20
CA ARG A 186 11.95 -6.68 -8.52
C ARG A 186 10.80 -5.86 -9.10
N ALA A 187 10.47 -6.05 -10.38
CA ALA A 187 9.32 -5.41 -11.02
C ALA A 187 7.97 -5.83 -10.43
N LYS A 188 7.92 -6.88 -9.59
CA LYS A 188 6.72 -7.20 -8.80
C LYS A 188 6.36 -6.12 -7.78
N TRP A 189 7.35 -5.39 -7.25
CA TRP A 189 7.18 -4.27 -6.30
C TRP A 189 7.40 -2.91 -6.98
N CYS A 190 6.89 -2.73 -8.20
CA CYS A 190 7.24 -1.54 -9.00
C CYS A 190 6.75 -0.23 -8.40
N GLY A 191 5.63 -0.26 -7.70
CA GLY A 191 4.99 0.89 -7.09
C GLY A 191 5.84 1.40 -5.95
N PHE A 192 6.36 0.49 -5.11
CA PHE A 192 7.36 0.86 -4.11
C PHE A 192 8.56 1.56 -4.76
N ARG A 193 9.09 1.01 -5.85
CA ARG A 193 10.26 1.57 -6.56
C ARG A 193 9.98 2.95 -7.17
N LEU A 194 8.82 3.11 -7.81
CA LEU A 194 8.42 4.35 -8.44
C LEU A 194 8.09 5.43 -7.40
N VAL A 195 7.37 5.06 -6.35
CA VAL A 195 6.94 5.98 -5.30
C VAL A 195 8.12 6.45 -4.47
N THR A 196 8.99 5.56 -3.99
CA THR A 196 10.18 5.98 -3.21
C THR A 196 11.08 6.90 -4.03
N ARG A 197 11.34 6.55 -5.29
CA ARG A 197 12.08 7.40 -6.21
C ARG A 197 11.41 8.77 -6.43
N ALA A 198 10.10 8.79 -6.71
CA ALA A 198 9.36 10.04 -6.92
C ALA A 198 9.35 10.90 -5.66
N LEU A 199 9.21 10.29 -4.48
CA LEU A 199 9.29 10.98 -3.21
C LEU A 199 10.66 11.64 -3.06
N VAL A 200 11.76 10.94 -3.34
CA VAL A 200 13.12 11.49 -3.26
C VAL A 200 13.37 12.61 -4.27
N GLU A 201 12.93 12.43 -5.52
CA GLU A 201 13.07 13.42 -6.60
C GLU A 201 12.17 14.66 -6.37
N CYS A 202 11.09 14.52 -5.60
CA CYS A 202 10.21 15.63 -5.26
C CYS A 202 10.88 16.59 -4.27
N GLU A 203 10.98 17.86 -4.65
CA GLU A 203 11.49 18.93 -3.78
C GLU A 203 10.52 19.27 -2.64
N ASP A 204 9.25 18.92 -2.80
CA ASP A 204 8.24 19.15 -1.78
C ASP A 204 8.47 18.23 -0.57
N ARG A 205 8.41 18.84 0.61
CA ARG A 205 8.59 18.20 1.93
C ARG A 205 7.29 18.13 2.71
N THR A 206 6.15 18.38 2.05
CA THR A 206 4.82 18.23 2.64
C THR A 206 4.53 16.80 3.04
N ILE A 207 4.99 15.80 2.27
CA ILE A 207 4.79 14.38 2.58
C ILE A 207 5.58 14.02 3.85
N THR A 208 4.85 13.64 4.90
CA THR A 208 5.41 13.30 6.21
C THR A 208 5.10 11.88 6.65
N GLU A 209 4.27 11.16 5.89
CA GLU A 209 3.80 9.82 6.25
C GLU A 209 3.96 8.85 5.06
N LEU A 210 4.45 7.64 5.35
CA LEU A 210 4.60 6.57 4.37
C LEU A 210 4.07 5.26 4.92
N VAL A 211 3.20 4.61 4.15
CA VAL A 211 2.68 3.28 4.43
C VAL A 211 3.03 2.35 3.26
N ILE A 212 3.58 1.18 3.55
CA ILE A 212 3.94 0.17 2.57
C ILE A 212 3.27 -1.15 2.96
N GLY A 213 2.40 -1.63 2.08
CA GLY A 213 1.61 -2.84 2.24
C GLY A 213 0.21 -2.58 2.78
N VAL A 214 -0.47 -3.65 3.20
CA VAL A 214 -1.89 -3.61 3.58
C VAL A 214 -2.19 -4.62 4.67
N ASN A 215 -3.18 -4.30 5.49
CA ASN A 215 -3.58 -5.02 6.70
C ASN A 215 -4.21 -6.42 6.46
N LYS A 216 -4.54 -6.78 5.21
CA LYS A 216 -5.44 -7.90 4.90
C LYS A 216 -4.84 -9.01 4.03
N ILE A 217 -3.55 -8.93 3.69
CA ILE A 217 -2.86 -9.92 2.86
C ILE A 217 -1.54 -10.28 3.54
N GLN A 218 -1.22 -11.58 3.65
CA GLN A 218 0.09 -12.08 4.11
C GLN A 218 1.18 -11.80 3.07
N SER A 219 1.47 -10.52 2.88
CA SER A 219 2.35 -9.98 1.86
C SER A 219 2.84 -8.61 2.29
N GLY A 220 3.82 -8.08 1.59
CA GLY A 220 4.51 -6.85 1.95
C GLY A 220 5.70 -6.60 1.06
N LEU A 221 6.46 -5.57 1.39
CA LEU A 221 7.74 -5.30 0.76
C LEU A 221 8.67 -6.48 1.02
N ASN A 222 9.35 -6.97 -0.01
CA ASN A 222 10.35 -8.02 0.15
C ASN A 222 11.39 -7.60 1.22
N CYS A 223 11.46 -8.33 2.34
CA CYS A 223 12.37 -8.03 3.43
C CYS A 223 13.86 -8.09 3.02
N ARG A 224 14.19 -8.85 1.98
CA ARG A 224 15.54 -9.01 1.42
C ARG A 224 16.10 -7.74 0.79
N ILE A 225 15.28 -6.68 0.66
CA ILE A 225 15.79 -5.33 0.33
C ILE A 225 16.78 -4.81 1.38
N PHE A 226 16.72 -5.33 2.61
CA PHE A 226 17.59 -4.97 3.73
C PHE A 226 18.80 -5.90 3.86
N ASP A 227 19.10 -6.77 2.90
CA ASP A 227 20.30 -7.59 2.99
C ASP A 227 21.57 -6.79 2.67
N GLN A 228 21.45 -5.89 1.70
CA GLN A 228 22.56 -5.09 1.18
C GLN A 228 22.04 -3.81 0.52
N ARG A 229 22.97 -2.88 0.25
CA ARG A 229 22.62 -1.65 -0.45
C ARG A 229 22.15 -1.91 -1.89
N SER A 230 21.13 -1.16 -2.27
CA SER A 230 20.57 -1.08 -3.62
C SER A 230 20.05 0.34 -3.86
N THR A 231 19.77 0.70 -5.10
CA THR A 231 19.18 2.02 -5.42
C THR A 231 17.86 2.22 -4.69
N GLU A 232 17.01 1.18 -4.65
CA GLU A 232 15.72 1.24 -3.96
C GLU A 232 15.87 1.37 -2.43
N TYR A 233 16.89 0.73 -1.85
CA TYR A 233 17.23 0.93 -0.44
C TYR A 233 17.71 2.36 -0.18
N ASP A 234 18.61 2.88 -1.02
CA ASP A 234 19.15 4.24 -0.86
C ASP A 234 18.04 5.31 -1.01
N ASP A 235 17.09 5.10 -1.93
CA ASP A 235 15.92 5.97 -2.10
C ASP A 235 15.02 5.94 -0.84
N PHE A 236 14.75 4.74 -0.31
CA PHE A 236 13.98 4.59 0.93
C PHE A 236 14.66 5.31 2.11
N VAL A 237 15.96 5.10 2.30
CA VAL A 237 16.75 5.76 3.35
C VAL A 237 16.78 7.27 3.18
N ALA A 238 16.96 7.76 1.95
CA ALA A 238 16.97 9.19 1.64
C ALA A 238 15.64 9.85 1.99
N PHE A 239 14.52 9.15 1.78
CA PHE A 239 13.20 9.62 2.17
C PHE A 239 13.01 9.61 3.70
N LEU A 240 13.38 8.53 4.40
CA LEU A 240 13.26 8.45 5.87
C LEU A 240 14.05 9.55 6.59
N LYS A 241 15.17 9.99 6.02
CA LYS A 241 16.02 11.06 6.56
C LYS A 241 15.39 12.46 6.49
N ARG A 242 14.24 12.61 5.84
CA ARG A 242 13.61 13.92 5.64
C ARG A 242 13.16 14.52 6.97
N PRO A 243 13.51 15.79 7.25
CA PRO A 243 12.98 16.48 8.43
C PRO A 243 11.46 16.52 8.41
N GLY A 244 10.84 16.24 9.56
CA GLY A 244 9.39 16.21 9.72
C GLY A 244 8.71 14.90 9.29
N PHE A 245 9.47 13.91 8.80
CA PHE A 245 8.91 12.57 8.55
C PHE A 245 8.53 11.91 9.88
N ARG A 246 7.23 11.63 10.06
CA ARG A 246 6.66 11.34 11.38
C ARG A 246 5.93 10.00 11.48
N TYR A 247 5.52 9.41 10.37
CA TYR A 247 4.75 8.16 10.36
C TYR A 247 5.33 7.16 9.36
N LEU A 248 5.67 5.97 9.85
CA LEU A 248 6.07 4.83 9.01
C LEU A 248 5.24 3.59 9.35
N GLY A 249 4.45 3.12 8.39
CA GLY A 249 3.83 1.81 8.40
C GLY A 249 4.55 0.90 7.41
N LEU A 250 5.15 -0.19 7.88
CA LEU A 250 5.95 -1.08 7.04
C LEU A 250 5.47 -2.53 7.19
N HIS A 251 4.94 -3.09 6.12
CA HIS A 251 4.61 -4.51 6.05
C HIS A 251 5.68 -5.22 5.22
N LEU A 252 6.30 -6.24 5.79
CA LEU A 252 7.36 -7.01 5.16
C LEU A 252 6.87 -8.40 4.76
N PHE A 253 7.13 -8.77 3.51
CA PHE A 253 7.07 -10.15 3.08
C PHE A 253 8.36 -10.85 3.49
N THR A 254 8.24 -11.74 4.46
CA THR A 254 9.37 -12.50 5.02
C THR A 254 9.65 -13.78 4.25
N GLY A 255 8.66 -14.37 3.56
CA GLY A 255 8.83 -15.70 2.99
C GLY A 255 9.34 -16.69 4.06
N LEU A 256 10.28 -17.55 3.68
CA LEU A 256 10.94 -18.53 4.55
C LEU A 256 12.27 -17.95 5.09
N LEU A 257 12.22 -16.75 5.68
CA LEU A 257 13.43 -16.03 6.12
C LEU A 257 14.24 -16.83 7.16
N GLU A 258 13.57 -17.66 7.94
CA GLU A 258 14.17 -18.58 8.91
C GLU A 258 15.13 -19.60 8.27
N ASP A 259 14.88 -20.03 7.02
CA ASP A 259 15.81 -20.89 6.27
C ASP A 259 17.11 -20.16 5.87
N ASN A 260 17.06 -18.84 5.90
CA ASN A 260 18.15 -17.94 5.54
C ASN A 260 18.81 -17.28 6.76
N ASP A 261 18.70 -17.88 7.95
CA ASP A 261 19.32 -17.38 9.20
C ASP A 261 18.99 -15.90 9.49
N TRP A 262 17.73 -15.51 9.27
CA TRP A 262 17.24 -14.17 9.60
C TRP A 262 18.09 -13.04 9.00
N VAL A 263 18.74 -13.32 7.87
CA VAL A 263 19.78 -12.48 7.26
C VAL A 263 19.35 -11.01 7.16
N SER A 264 18.13 -10.72 6.71
CA SER A 264 17.62 -9.36 6.56
C SER A 264 17.50 -8.59 7.88
N TYR A 265 17.37 -9.28 9.01
CA TYR A 265 17.36 -8.68 10.36
C TYR A 265 18.76 -8.61 10.98
N ASN A 266 19.69 -9.46 10.53
CA ASN A 266 21.04 -9.56 11.08
C ASN A 266 22.07 -8.67 10.37
N THR A 267 21.81 -8.20 9.14
CA THR A 267 22.78 -7.36 8.40
C THR A 267 22.93 -5.95 8.96
N GLY A 268 21.96 -5.47 9.76
CA GLY A 268 21.92 -4.11 10.31
C GLY A 268 21.35 -3.04 9.37
N HIS A 269 21.10 -3.32 8.09
CA HIS A 269 20.59 -2.31 7.16
C HIS A 269 19.17 -1.85 7.49
N LEU A 270 18.29 -2.75 7.97
CA LEU A 270 16.95 -2.35 8.43
C LEU A 270 17.05 -1.36 9.60
N HIS A 271 17.91 -1.66 10.58
CA HIS A 271 18.17 -0.76 11.70
C HIS A 271 18.74 0.59 11.24
N ASP A 272 19.75 0.57 10.37
CA ASP A 272 20.41 1.79 9.90
C ASP A 272 19.48 2.68 9.08
N ALA A 273 18.57 2.09 8.29
CA ALA A 273 17.53 2.79 7.57
C ALA A 273 16.54 3.46 8.52
N LEU A 274 16.01 2.69 9.48
CA LEU A 274 15.07 3.16 10.49
C LEU A 274 15.67 4.26 11.38
N ALA A 275 16.99 4.21 11.63
CA ALA A 275 17.69 5.18 12.47
C ALA A 275 17.78 6.57 11.82
N GLN A 276 17.56 6.68 10.49
CA GLN A 276 17.53 7.97 9.82
C GLN A 276 16.25 8.77 10.10
N ALA A 277 15.16 8.12 10.50
CA ALA A 277 13.88 8.77 10.76
C ALA A 277 13.85 9.41 12.16
N THR A 278 14.62 10.48 12.37
CA THR A 278 14.80 11.08 13.70
C THR A 278 13.57 11.79 14.27
N ASP A 279 12.64 12.19 13.39
CA ASP A 279 11.40 12.89 13.77
C ASP A 279 10.19 11.95 13.87
N LEU A 280 10.42 10.63 13.88
CA LEU A 280 9.36 9.62 13.87
C LEU A 280 8.51 9.69 15.15
N GLU A 281 7.19 9.87 14.98
CA GLU A 281 6.19 9.84 16.06
C GLU A 281 5.40 8.52 16.08
N HIS A 282 5.24 7.87 14.92
CA HIS A 282 4.50 6.63 14.79
C HIS A 282 5.27 5.62 13.94
N PHE A 283 5.46 4.42 14.50
CA PHE A 283 6.05 3.29 13.80
C PHE A 283 5.17 2.06 13.97
N SER A 284 4.87 1.39 12.85
CA SER A 284 4.25 0.05 12.86
C SER A 284 5.01 -0.85 11.90
N LEU A 285 5.50 -1.98 12.39
CA LEU A 285 5.99 -3.08 11.57
C LEU A 285 4.93 -4.17 11.52
N ARG A 286 4.78 -4.83 10.37
CA ARG A 286 4.09 -6.11 10.26
C ARG A 286 4.87 -7.03 9.36
N THR A 287 4.71 -8.34 9.57
CA THR A 287 5.40 -9.35 8.78
C THR A 287 4.42 -10.41 8.31
N SER A 288 4.66 -11.00 7.14
CA SER A 288 3.90 -12.15 6.66
C SER A 288 4.20 -13.45 7.41
N MET A 289 5.15 -13.43 8.35
CA MET A 289 5.55 -14.59 9.14
C MET A 289 4.42 -15.07 10.06
N GLU A 290 4.09 -16.36 9.99
CA GLU A 290 3.12 -16.97 10.88
C GLU A 290 3.77 -17.35 12.22
N VAL A 291 3.26 -16.77 13.30
CA VAL A 291 3.70 -17.06 14.67
C VAL A 291 2.56 -17.71 15.44
N SER A 292 2.74 -18.92 15.96
CA SER A 292 1.83 -19.50 16.94
C SER A 292 2.54 -19.89 18.22
N HIS A 293 1.87 -19.68 19.35
CA HIS A 293 2.40 -19.99 20.68
C HIS A 293 3.79 -19.38 20.98
N GLY A 294 4.11 -18.24 20.35
CA GLY A 294 5.39 -17.56 20.52
C GLY A 294 6.57 -18.17 19.74
N ALA A 295 6.29 -19.08 18.81
CA ALA A 295 7.28 -19.65 17.90
C ALA A 295 6.84 -19.43 16.43
N PRO A 296 7.80 -19.14 15.52
CA PRO A 296 7.50 -19.17 14.09
C PRO A 296 7.07 -20.58 13.69
N GLN A 297 5.94 -20.71 12.98
CA GLN A 297 5.36 -22.01 12.65
C GLN A 297 6.18 -22.80 11.63
N GLN A 298 6.96 -22.10 10.80
CA GLN A 298 7.72 -22.67 9.69
C GLN A 298 9.12 -23.16 10.08
N LEU A 299 9.40 -23.38 11.37
CA LEU A 299 10.69 -23.92 11.81
C LEU A 299 10.92 -25.33 11.24
N VAL A 300 11.96 -25.44 10.42
CA VAL A 300 12.67 -26.71 10.18
C VAL A 300 13.12 -27.26 11.55
N PRO A 301 13.01 -28.58 11.82
CA PRO A 301 13.19 -29.17 13.15
C PRO A 301 14.50 -28.89 13.89
N ASP A 302 15.49 -28.26 13.26
CA ASP A 302 16.85 -28.06 13.79
C ASP A 302 17.30 -26.58 13.85
N VAL A 303 16.42 -25.59 13.63
CA VAL A 303 16.76 -24.17 13.83
C VAL A 303 16.67 -23.83 15.32
N GLU A 304 17.60 -24.36 16.13
CA GLU A 304 17.80 -23.92 17.52
C GLU A 304 18.30 -22.47 17.55
N GLY A 305 17.63 -21.60 18.31
CA GLY A 305 18.35 -20.53 19.03
C GLY A 305 18.59 -19.18 18.34
N HIS A 306 17.81 -18.78 17.33
CA HIS A 306 17.94 -17.42 16.77
C HIS A 306 17.15 -16.39 17.60
N VAL A 307 17.65 -16.13 18.82
CA VAL A 307 17.18 -15.02 19.64
C VAL A 307 18.15 -13.86 19.45
N PHE A 308 17.82 -12.96 18.54
CA PHE A 308 18.52 -11.68 18.45
C PHE A 308 17.73 -10.60 19.23
N PRO A 309 18.42 -9.64 19.88
CA PRO A 309 17.75 -8.55 20.57
C PRO A 309 16.86 -7.72 19.62
N VAL A 310 15.68 -7.32 20.06
CA VAL A 310 14.78 -6.40 19.33
C VAL A 310 15.49 -5.11 18.90
N ARG A 311 16.43 -4.62 19.73
CA ARG A 311 17.31 -3.47 19.41
C ARG A 311 18.22 -3.66 18.19
N THR A 312 18.42 -4.89 17.72
CA THR A 312 19.16 -5.16 16.48
C THR A 312 18.37 -4.70 15.26
N ILE A 313 17.04 -4.66 15.36
CA ILE A 313 16.15 -4.15 14.30
C ILE A 313 15.75 -2.71 14.59
N PHE A 314 15.33 -2.39 15.82
CA PHE A 314 14.69 -1.11 16.13
C PHE A 314 15.63 -0.14 16.86
N PRO A 315 15.98 1.00 16.24
CA PRO A 315 16.83 2.03 16.81
C PRO A 315 16.04 2.97 17.73
N ILE A 316 15.39 2.45 18.77
CA ILE A 316 14.46 3.21 19.63
C ILE A 316 15.11 4.48 20.22
N ASP A 317 16.41 4.43 20.51
CA ASP A 317 17.18 5.59 21.03
C ASP A 317 17.27 6.77 20.03
N HIS A 318 16.97 6.53 18.75
CA HIS A 318 16.98 7.55 17.68
C HIS A 318 15.61 8.21 17.48
N TRP A 319 14.57 7.78 18.19
CA TRP A 319 13.20 8.27 18.03
C TRP A 319 12.68 9.00 19.29
N PRO A 320 13.20 10.19 19.61
CA PRO A 320 12.86 10.92 20.84
C PRO A 320 11.39 11.38 20.89
N HIS A 321 10.70 11.42 19.74
CA HIS A 321 9.32 11.86 19.62
C HIS A 321 8.31 10.72 19.48
N LEU A 322 8.75 9.45 19.57
CA LEU A 322 7.90 8.28 19.35
C LEU A 322 6.74 8.25 20.36
N ARG A 323 5.52 8.20 19.83
CA ARG A 323 4.26 8.10 20.59
C ARG A 323 3.57 6.76 20.38
N HIS A 324 3.80 6.12 19.23
CA HIS A 324 3.22 4.83 18.91
C HIS A 324 4.26 3.90 18.33
N PHE A 325 4.26 2.66 18.83
CA PHE A 325 5.11 1.58 18.37
C PHE A 325 4.29 0.29 18.29
N GLY A 326 4.15 -0.26 17.09
CA GLY A 326 3.47 -1.52 16.80
C GLY A 326 4.38 -2.52 16.09
N ILE A 327 4.25 -3.80 16.45
CA ILE A 327 4.82 -4.98 15.78
C ILE A 327 3.72 -6.03 15.69
#